data_AF-A0A957U749-F1
#
_entry.id   AF-A0A957U749-F1
#
_cell.length_a   1.000
_cell.length_b   1.000
_cell.length_c   1.000
_cell.angle_alpha   90.00
_cell.angle_beta   90.00
_cell.angle_gamma   90.00
#
_symmetry.space_group_name_H-M   'P 1'
#
loop_
_entity.id
_entity.type
_entity.pdbx_description
1 polymer ?
#
loop_
_entity_poly.entity_id
_entity_poly.type
_entity_poly.pdbx_seq_one_letter_code
_entity_poly.pdbx_strand_id
1 'polypeptide(L)'
;SIGLAAGIGEEIVFRGAMQPRFSLVLTALLFALLHSNYGITLSTGIVFLLGVVLGIIRSRFNTSTAMITHAVYNSTLALLAS
;
A
#
# COMPACT_ATOMS: atom_id res chain seq x y z
N SER A 1 -6.47 1.11 16.33
CA SER A 1 -6.86 0.13 15.30
C SER A 1 -5.63 -0.31 14.52
N ILE A 2 -5.36 -1.62 14.43
CA ILE A 2 -4.16 -2.21 13.80
C ILE A 2 -3.96 -1.71 12.36
N GLY A 3 -5.04 -1.44 11.62
CA GLY A 3 -4.99 -0.92 10.24
C GLY A 3 -4.42 0.51 10.06
N LEU A 4 -4.51 1.37 11.09
CA LEU A 4 -3.90 2.72 11.05
C LEU A 4 -2.38 2.64 11.26
N ALA A 5 -1.92 1.77 12.16
CA ALA A 5 -0.49 1.58 12.43
C ALA A 5 0.23 0.87 11.28
N ALA A 6 -0.44 -0.11 10.65
CA ALA A 6 0.05 -0.80 9.45
C ALA A 6 0.28 0.18 8.28
N GLY A 7 -0.70 1.04 7.99
CA GLY A 7 -0.58 2.04 6.92
C GLY A 7 0.55 3.05 7.14
N ILE A 8 0.86 3.43 8.39
CA ILE A 8 1.97 4.37 8.64
C ILE A 8 3.32 3.70 8.38
N GLY A 9 3.57 2.53 8.97
CA GLY A 9 4.85 1.83 8.82
C GLY A 9 5.13 1.42 7.37
N GLU A 10 4.13 0.84 6.71
CA GLU A 10 4.25 0.38 5.33
C GLU A 10 4.54 1.55 4.38
N GLU A 11 3.82 2.66 4.48
CA GLU A 11 4.07 3.79 3.58
C GLU A 11 5.42 4.47 3.83
N ILE A 12 5.94 4.50 5.07
CA ILE A 12 7.32 4.98 5.31
C ILE A 12 8.33 4.13 4.54
N VAL A 13 8.22 2.81 4.65
CA VAL A 13 9.15 1.88 4.01
C VAL A 13 8.99 1.92 2.50
N PHE A 14 7.80 1.66 1.98
CA PHE A 14 7.59 1.53 0.55
C PHE A 14 7.61 2.88 -0.17
N ARG A 15 6.92 3.89 0.35
CA ARG A 15 6.71 5.17 -0.38
C ARG A 15 7.75 6.22 0.02
N GLY A 16 8.20 6.20 1.26
CA GLY A 16 9.27 7.06 1.76
C GLY A 16 10.68 6.57 1.37
N ALA A 17 11.02 5.33 1.69
CA ALA A 17 12.37 4.80 1.51
C ALA A 17 12.58 4.15 0.12
N MET A 18 11.73 3.20 -0.27
CA MET A 18 11.94 2.36 -1.46
C MET A 18 11.59 3.07 -2.78
N GLN A 19 10.39 3.64 -2.90
CA GLN A 19 9.89 4.21 -4.16
C GLN A 19 10.76 5.31 -4.79
N PRO A 20 11.50 6.15 -4.03
CA PRO A 20 12.38 7.13 -4.66
C PRO A 20 13.70 6.53 -5.18
N ARG A 21 14.05 5.32 -4.74
CA ARG A 21 15.31 4.62 -5.07
C ARG A 21 15.08 3.56 -6.13
N PHE A 22 13.88 2.98 -6.11
CA PHE A 22 13.40 1.99 -7.07
C PHE A 22 12.33 2.59 -7.98
N SER A 23 11.77 1.78 -8.89
CA SER A 23 10.63 2.21 -9.69
C SER A 23 9.31 2.03 -8.92
N LEU A 24 8.27 2.75 -9.38
CA LEU A 24 6.91 2.58 -8.88
C LEU A 24 6.45 1.12 -9.01
N VAL A 25 6.67 0.51 -10.18
CA VAL A 25 6.23 -0.86 -10.47
C VAL A 25 6.95 -1.86 -9.56
N LEU A 26 8.27 -1.74 -9.41
CA LEU A 26 9.04 -2.65 -8.54
C LEU A 26 8.60 -2.52 -7.08
N THR A 27 8.40 -1.30 -6.61
CA THR A 27 7.97 -1.04 -5.22
C THR A 27 6.56 -1.60 -4.97
N ALA A 28 5.62 -1.40 -5.90
CA ALA A 28 4.27 -1.93 -5.82
C ALA A 28 4.25 -3.47 -5.88
N LEU A 29 5.15 -4.08 -6.66
CA LEU A 29 5.29 -5.53 -6.73
C LEU A 29 5.80 -6.10 -5.40
N LEU A 30 6.85 -5.52 -4.83
CA LEU A 30 7.37 -5.94 -3.52
C LEU A 30 6.34 -5.78 -2.40
N PHE A 31 5.57 -4.68 -2.44
CA PHE A 31 4.44 -4.47 -1.54
C PHE A 31 3.41 -5.61 -1.65
N ALA A 32 2.99 -5.96 -2.86
CA ALA A 32 2.01 -7.03 -3.09
C ALA A 32 2.51 -8.42 -2.67
N LEU A 33 3.78 -8.73 -2.94
CA LEU A 33 4.38 -10.02 -2.58
C LEU A 33 4.45 -10.19 -1.05
N LEU A 34 4.73 -9.13 -0.30
CA LEU A 34 4.71 -9.17 1.17
C LEU A 34 3.31 -9.43 1.76
N HIS A 35 2.25 -9.21 0.98
CA HIS A 35 0.87 -9.50 1.36
C HIS A 35 0.37 -10.87 0.87
N SER A 36 1.21 -11.62 0.13
CA SER A 36 0.86 -12.94 -0.40
C SER A 36 1.14 -14.05 0.64
N ASN A 37 0.17 -14.27 1.54
CA ASN A 37 0.31 -15.25 2.64
C ASN A 37 0.32 -16.72 2.15
N TYR A 38 -0.30 -17.02 1.00
CA TYR A 38 -0.43 -18.38 0.46
C TYR A 38 -0.15 -18.45 -1.06
N GLY A 39 0.74 -17.58 -1.56
CA GLY A 39 1.11 -17.50 -2.98
C GLY A 39 0.34 -16.45 -3.77
N ILE A 40 0.56 -16.42 -5.09
CA ILE A 40 0.01 -15.41 -6.00
C ILE A 40 -1.44 -15.74 -6.31
N THR A 41 -2.35 -14.91 -5.81
CA THR A 41 -3.80 -15.08 -5.98
C THR A 41 -4.43 -13.80 -6.52
N LEU A 42 -5.75 -13.82 -6.76
CA LEU A 42 -6.48 -12.62 -7.16
C LEU A 42 -6.32 -11.49 -6.12
N SER A 43 -6.27 -11.82 -4.82
CA SER A 43 -6.05 -10.82 -3.78
C SER A 43 -4.66 -10.18 -3.89
N THR A 44 -3.62 -10.95 -4.24
CA THR A 44 -2.28 -10.42 -4.53
C THR A 44 -2.32 -9.40 -5.68
N GLY A 45 -3.08 -9.69 -6.74
CA GLY A 45 -3.29 -8.75 -7.85
C GLY A 45 -3.97 -7.45 -7.41
N ILE A 46 -4.99 -7.55 -6.55
CA ILE A 46 -5.68 -6.37 -5.98
C ILE A 46 -4.72 -5.53 -5.13
N VAL A 47 -3.90 -6.17 -4.28
CA VAL A 47 -2.91 -5.46 -3.45
C VAL A 47 -1.84 -4.80 -4.32
N PHE A 48 -1.43 -5.41 -5.44
CA PHE A 48 -0.53 -4.79 -6.39
C PHE A 48 -1.13 -3.51 -6.99
N LEU A 49 -2.39 -3.55 -7.44
CA LEU A 49 -3.08 -2.37 -7.96
C LEU A 49 -3.23 -1.28 -6.91
N LEU A 50 -3.59 -1.63 -5.67
CA LEU A 50 -3.58 -0.70 -4.54
C LEU A 50 -2.19 -0.09 -4.36
N GLY A 51 -1.15 -0.92 -4.45
CA GLY A 51 0.24 -0.50 -4.32
C GLY A 51 0.65 0.53 -5.37
N VAL A 52 0.23 0.33 -6.63
CA VAL A 52 0.40 1.26 -7.74
C VAL A 52 -0.32 2.58 -7.47
N VAL A 53 -1.59 2.53 -7.06
CA VAL A 53 -2.39 3.74 -6.76
C VAL A 53 -1.75 4.57 -5.66
N LEU A 54 -1.37 3.95 -4.54
CA LEU A 54 -0.68 4.61 -3.44
C LEU A 54 0.67 5.21 -3.90
N GLY A 55 1.39 4.49 -4.76
CA GLY A 55 2.62 4.99 -5.37
C GLY A 55 2.39 6.22 -6.26
N ILE A 56 1.32 6.24 -7.06
CA ILE A 56 0.94 7.41 -7.86
C ILE A 56 0.60 8.59 -6.95
N ILE A 57 -0.19 8.37 -5.90
CA ILE A 57 -0.57 9.41 -4.93
C ILE A 57 0.68 10.02 -4.29
N ARG A 58 1.63 9.19 -3.83
CA ARG A 58 2.88 9.70 -3.27
C ARG A 58 3.70 10.51 -4.30
N SER A 59 3.72 10.09 -5.57
CA SER A 59 4.43 10.82 -6.62
C SER A 59 3.78 12.16 -6.99
N ARG A 60 2.47 12.31 -6.78
CA ARG A 60 1.71 13.53 -7.08
C ARG A 60 1.64 14.50 -5.90
N PHE A 61 1.69 13.96 -4.68
CA PHE A 61 1.51 14.74 -3.45
C PHE A 61 2.69 14.49 -2.49
N ASN A 62 2.55 13.58 -1.52
CA ASN A 62 3.59 13.21 -0.56
C ASN A 62 3.25 11.88 0.13
N THR A 63 4.16 11.39 0.96
CA THR A 63 4.00 10.14 1.71
C THR A 63 2.85 10.20 2.73
N SER A 64 2.61 11.34 3.37
CA SER A 64 1.53 11.49 4.35
C SER A 64 0.15 11.39 3.71
N THR A 65 -0.02 11.93 2.50
CA THR A 65 -1.26 11.76 1.73
C THR A 65 -1.49 10.28 1.40
N ALA A 66 -0.46 9.55 0.98
CA ALA A 66 -0.57 8.11 0.72
C ALA A 66 -0.92 7.32 2.00
N MET A 67 -0.35 7.66 3.16
CA MET A 67 -0.71 7.08 4.46
C MET A 67 -2.19 7.25 4.79
N ILE A 68 -2.70 8.48 4.64
CA ILE A 68 -4.12 8.76 4.92
C ILE A 68 -5.01 7.97 3.96
N THR A 69 -4.69 7.94 2.65
CA THR A 69 -5.45 7.15 1.68
C THR A 69 -5.44 5.66 2.03
N HIS A 70 -4.29 5.10 2.39
CA HIS A 70 -4.17 3.71 2.77
C HIS A 70 -4.98 3.40 4.05
N ALA A 71 -4.88 4.24 5.07
CA ALA A 71 -5.66 4.10 6.29
C ALA A 71 -7.19 4.16 6.04
N VAL A 72 -7.64 5.07 5.19
CA VAL A 72 -9.05 5.18 4.78
C VAL A 72 -9.48 3.91 4.05
N TYR A 73 -8.70 3.43 3.08
CA TYR A 73 -8.99 2.19 2.35
C TYR A 73 -9.19 1.01 3.32
N ASN A 74 -8.24 0.79 4.24
CA ASN A 74 -8.32 -0.29 5.23
C ASN A 74 -9.53 -0.14 6.16
N SER A 75 -9.85 1.08 6.58
CA SER A 75 -10.98 1.35 7.47
C SER A 75 -12.31 1.11 6.76
N THR A 76 -12.45 1.55 5.51
CA THR A 76 -13.65 1.30 4.69
C THR A 76 -13.81 -0.20 4.43
N LEU A 77 -12.73 -0.91 4.11
CA LEU A 77 -12.78 -2.35 3.89
C LEU A 77 -13.21 -3.10 5.17
N ALA A 78 -12.67 -2.72 6.32
CA ALA A 78 -13.05 -3.31 7.61
C ALA A 78 -14.53 -3.06 7.95
N LEU A 79 -15.05 -1.87 7.68
CA LEU A 79 -16.46 -1.51 7.87
C LEU A 79 -17.40 -2.28 6.93
N LEU A 80 -16.99 -2.53 5.69
CA LEU A 80 -17.80 -3.31 4.74
C LEU A 80 -17.79 -4.82 5.05
N ALA A 81 -16.77 -5.29 5.77
CA ALA A 81 -16.62 -6.69 6.16
C ALA A 81 -17.25 -7.03 7.52
N SER A 82 -17.75 -6.04 8.25
CA SER A 82 -18.46 -6.19 9.54
C SER A 82 -19.97 -6.29 9.36
#